data_AF-A0A7L8GCN7-F1
#
_entry.id   AF-A0A7L8GCN7-F1
#
_cell.length_a   1.000
_cell.length_b   1.000
_cell.length_c   1.000
_cell.angle_alpha   90.00
_cell.angle_beta   90.00
_cell.angle_gamma   90.00
#
_symmetry.space_group_name_H-M   'P 1'
#
loop_
_entity.id
_entity.type
_entity.pdbx_description
1 polymer ?
#
loop_
_entity_poly.entity_id
_entity_poly.type
_entity_poly.pdbx_seq_one_letter_code
_entity_poly.pdbx_strand_id
1 'polypeptide(L)' 'YIILTTSGGIMDHEEARRKHLGGKILGFF' A
#
# COMPACT_ATOMS: atom_id res chain seq x y z
N TYR A 1 3.74 -8.76 5.87
CA TYR A 1 3.48 -7.33 5.64
C TYR A 1 3.73 -7.00 4.17
N ILE A 2 2.73 -6.50 3.44
CA ILE A 2 2.90 -6.04 2.04
C ILE A 2 2.99 -4.51 2.05
N ILE A 3 4.02 -3.97 1.41
CA ILE A 3 4.24 -2.53 1.24
C ILE A 3 3.88 -2.14 -0.19
N LEU A 4 3.12 -1.06 -0.33
CA LEU A 4 2.58 -0.57 -1.59
C LEU A 4 3.02 0.87 -1.86
N THR A 5 3.29 1.19 -3.13
CA THR A 5 3.33 2.56 -3.64
C THR A 5 1.93 2.93 -4.14
N THR A 6 1.29 3.92 -3.52
CA THR A 6 -0.06 4.41 -3.89
C THR A 6 0.01 5.88 -4.32
N SER A 7 -1.09 6.43 -4.85
CA SER A 7 -1.21 7.88 -5.12
C SER A 7 -1.09 8.75 -3.86
N GLY A 8 -1.31 8.18 -2.67
CA GLY A 8 -1.17 8.84 -1.38
C GLY A 8 0.19 8.61 -0.69
N GLY A 9 1.17 8.01 -1.36
CA GLY A 9 2.48 7.67 -0.81
C GLY A 9 2.70 6.17 -0.56
N ILE A 10 3.78 5.84 0.15
CA ILE A 10 4.14 4.46 0.52
C ILE A 10 3.42 4.09 1.82
N MET A 11 2.76 2.92 1.85
CA MET A 11 2.03 2.43 3.01
C MET A 11 1.87 0.90 2.97
N ASP A 12 1.38 0.30 4.04
CA ASP A 12 1.03 -1.12 4.04
C ASP A 12 -0.36 -1.39 3.42
N HIS A 13 -0.62 -2.66 3.09
CA HIS A 13 -1.90 -3.09 2.52
C HIS A 13 -3.14 -2.85 3.38
N GLU A 14 -3.03 -2.81 4.72
CA GLU A 14 -4.18 -2.54 5.60
C GLU A 14 -4.56 -1.05 5.53
N GLU A 15 -3.55 -0.17 5.57
CA GLU A 15 -3.75 1.27 5.37
C GLU A 15 -4.31 1.58 3.98
N ALA A 16 -3.77 0.94 2.93
CA ALA A 16 -4.26 1.09 1.57
C ALA A 16 -5.73 0.64 1.45
N ARG A 17 -6.10 -0.49 2.06
CA ARG A 17 -7.50 -0.97 2.09
C ARG A 17 -8.42 0.01 2.81
N ARG A 18 -8.02 0.51 3.99
CA ARG A 18 -8.80 1.49 4.77
C ARG A 18 -9.02 2.80 4.01
N LYS A 19 -8.05 3.23 3.22
CA LYS A 19 -8.10 4.46 2.40
C LYS A 19 -8.71 4.25 1.00
N HIS A 20 -9.09 3.02 0.64
CA HIS A 20 -9.55 2.67 -0.72
C HIS A 20 -8.54 3.05 -1.81
N LEU A 21 -7.25 2.89 -1.51
CA LEU A 21 -6.17 3.18 -2.44
C LEU A 21 -5.65 1.89 -3.08
N GLY A 22 -5.57 1.90 -4.40
CA GLY A 22 -4.78 0.94 -5.15
C GLY A 22 -3.31 1.35 -5.19
N GLY A 23 -2.44 0.42 -5.57
CA GLY A 23 -1.02 0.69 -5.67
C GLY A 23 -0.24 -0.45 -6.29
N LYS A 24 1.05 -0.21 -6.52
CA LYS A 24 1.99 -1.27 -6.94
C LYS A 24 2.73 -1.80 -5.73
N ILE A 25 2.97 -3.11 -5.70
CA ILE A 25 3.78 -3.75 -4.65
C ILE A 25 5.21 -3.22 -4.73
N LEU A 26 5.70 -2.69 -3.62
CA LEU A 26 7.09 -2.29 -3.43
C LEU A 26 7.93 -3.46 -2.89
N GLY A 27 7.35 -4.27 -2.00
CA GLY A 27 7.99 -5.43 -1.40
C GLY A 27 7.13 -6.07 -0.31
N PHE A 28 7.62 -7.16 0.26
CA PHE A 28 6.98 -7.88 1.36
C PHE A 28 8.03 -8.43 2.33
N PHE A 29 7.66 -8.56 3.61
CA PHE A 29 8.41 -9.24 4.67
C PHE A 29 7.47 -9.87 5.69
#